data_AF-A0A7M3N0S6-F1
#
_entry.id   AF-A0A7M3N0S6-F1
#
_cell.length_a   1.000
_cell.length_b   1.000
_cell.length_c   1.000
_cell.angle_alpha   90.00
_cell.angle_beta   90.00
_cell.angle_gamma   90.00
#
_symmetry.space_group_name_H-M   'P 1'
#
loop_
_entity.id
_entity.type
_entity.pdbx_description
1 polymer ?
#
loop_
_entity_poly.entity_id
_entity_poly.type
_entity_poly.pdbx_seq_one_letter_code
_entity_poly.pdbx_strand_id
1 'polypeptide(L)' 'MVGLIKDVCRNQFFTAAELGEIFNRGEDYIKRKFLGQMIESGELEYRFPEMKNHPSQAYRTSKSRQK' A
#
# COMPACT_ATOMS: atom_id res chain seq x y z
N MET A 1 0.32 -12.79 -2.61
CA MET A 1 1.08 -11.61 -2.17
C MET A 1 0.17 -10.49 -1.67
N VAL A 2 -0.90 -10.14 -2.40
CA VAL A 2 -1.92 -9.13 -2.00
C VAL A 2 -2.42 -9.28 -0.55
N GLY A 3 -2.76 -10.50 -0.11
CA GLY A 3 -3.22 -10.75 1.26
C GLY A 3 -2.19 -10.43 2.36
N LEU A 4 -0.90 -10.63 2.08
CA LEU A 4 0.18 -10.33 3.04
C LEU A 4 0.42 -8.82 3.14
N ILE A 5 0.40 -8.11 2.01
CA ILE A 5 0.51 -6.64 1.97
C ILE A 5 -0.63 -6.02 2.80
N LYS A 6 -1.85 -6.55 2.66
CA LYS A 6 -2.99 -6.14 3.50
C LYS A 6 -2.75 -6.36 4.98
N ASP A 7 -2.21 -7.51 5.37
CA ASP A 7 -2.03 -7.81 6.78
C ASP A 7 -0.96 -6.90 7.42
N VAL A 8 0.15 -6.66 6.70
CA VAL A 8 1.19 -5.69 7.11
C VAL A 8 0.61 -4.28 7.21
N CYS A 9 -0.09 -3.81 6.17
CA CYS A 9 -0.68 -2.47 6.11
C CYS A 9 -1.93 -2.29 6.99
N ARG A 10 -2.35 -3.28 7.79
CA ARG A 10 -3.57 -3.23 8.59
C ARG A 10 -3.49 -2.21 9.73
N ASN A 11 -2.35 -2.16 10.41
CA ASN A 11 -2.18 -1.41 11.66
C ASN A 11 -1.44 -0.09 11.46
N GLN A 12 -0.62 0.04 10.42
CA GLN A 12 0.21 1.22 10.15
C GLN A 12 0.33 1.51 8.66
N PHE A 13 0.79 2.73 8.35
CA PHE A 13 1.12 3.14 7.00
C PHE A 13 2.54 2.71 6.65
N PHE A 14 2.72 2.11 5.48
CA PHE A 14 4.03 1.72 4.96
C PHE A 14 4.28 2.35 3.60
N THR A 15 5.48 2.84 3.37
CA THR A 15 5.92 3.34 2.07
C THR A 15 6.15 2.17 1.09
N ALA A 16 6.20 2.48 -0.21
CA ALA A 16 6.52 1.46 -1.21
C ALA A 16 7.94 0.88 -1.02
N ALA A 17 8.88 1.69 -0.53
CA ALA A 17 10.24 1.28 -0.18
C ALA A 17 10.22 0.24 0.95
N GLU A 18 9.57 0.55 2.08
CA GLU A 18 9.49 -0.35 3.23
C GLU A 18 8.82 -1.69 2.87
N LEU A 19 7.73 -1.65 2.09
CA LEU A 19 7.09 -2.87 1.61
C LEU A 19 8.03 -3.65 0.67
N GLY A 20 8.79 -2.95 -0.18
CA GLY A 20 9.85 -3.55 -0.99
C GLY A 20 10.87 -4.32 -0.14
N GLU A 21 11.36 -3.70 0.93
CA GLU A 21 12.30 -4.34 1.85
C GLU A 21 11.69 -5.55 2.59
N ILE A 22 10.48 -5.41 3.12
CA ILE A 22 9.76 -6.47 3.85
C ILE A 22 9.55 -7.70 2.97
N PHE A 23 9.18 -7.51 1.70
CA PHE A 23 8.89 -8.60 0.78
C PHE A 23 10.08 -9.01 -0.09
N ASN A 24 11.25 -8.39 0.10
CA ASN A 24 12.45 -8.55 -0.71
C ASN A 24 12.16 -8.37 -2.22
N ARG A 25 11.46 -7.29 -2.57
CA ARG A 25 11.09 -6.90 -3.93
C ARG A 25 11.47 -5.45 -4.21
N GLY A 26 11.65 -5.12 -5.49
CA GLY A 26 11.86 -3.73 -5.88
C GLY A 26 10.64 -2.86 -5.56
N GLU A 27 10.89 -1.66 -5.04
CA GLU A 27 9.85 -0.64 -4.76
C GLU A 27 8.93 -0.45 -5.97
N ASP A 28 9.51 -0.21 -7.15
CA ASP A 28 8.75 0.05 -8.38
C ASP A 28 7.87 -1.15 -8.78
N TYR A 29 8.39 -2.38 -8.59
CA TYR A 29 7.62 -3.60 -8.83
C TYR A 29 6.42 -3.68 -7.90
N ILE A 30 6.61 -3.48 -6.58
CA ILE A 30 5.51 -3.52 -5.62
C ILE A 30 4.47 -2.44 -5.89
N LYS A 31 4.93 -1.21 -6.14
CA LYS A 31 4.07 -0.06 -6.43
C LYS A 31 3.18 -0.31 -7.64
N ARG A 32 3.77 -0.77 -8.76
CA ARG A 32 3.04 -0.97 -10.02
C ARG A 32 2.20 -2.24 -10.04
N LYS A 33 2.70 -3.35 -9.50
CA LYS A 33 2.00 -4.64 -9.58
C LYS A 33 0.98 -4.86 -8.47
N PHE A 34 1.17 -4.30 -7.28
CA PHE A 34 0.27 -4.56 -6.16
C PHE A 34 -0.39 -3.29 -5.64
N LEU A 35 0.39 -2.28 -5.23
CA LEU A 35 -0.18 -1.12 -4.52
C LEU A 35 -1.16 -0.33 -5.38
N GLY A 36 -0.83 -0.10 -6.66
CA GLY A 36 -1.75 0.55 -7.61
C GLY A 36 -3.08 -0.19 -7.72
N GLN A 37 -3.04 -1.49 -8.02
CA GLN A 37 -4.24 -2.32 -8.14
C GLN A 37 -5.07 -2.37 -6.84
N MET A 38 -4.41 -2.42 -5.69
CA MET A 38 -5.08 -2.47 -4.39
C MET A 38 -5.70 -1.13 -3.99
N ILE A 39 -5.15 -0.02 -4.45
CA ILE A 39 -5.77 1.30 -4.28
C ILE A 39 -7.01 1.40 -5.19
N GLU A 40 -6.90 0.98 -6.44
CA GLU A 40 -8.00 0.99 -7.40
C GLU A 40 -9.15 0.07 -6.98
N SER A 41 -8.85 -1.08 -6.35
CA SER A 41 -9.86 -1.99 -5.79
C SER A 41 -10.45 -1.54 -4.44
N GLY A 42 -9.96 -0.43 -3.87
CA GLY A 42 -10.39 0.08 -2.56
C GLY A 42 -9.90 -0.75 -1.36
N GLU A 43 -8.90 -1.59 -1.57
CA GLU A 43 -8.28 -2.43 -0.56
C GLU A 43 -7.25 -1.69 0.30
N LEU A 44 -6.53 -0.75 -0.31
CA LEU A 44 -5.63 0.18 0.37
C LEU A 44 -6.12 1.62 0.22
N GLU A 45 -5.59 2.49 1.06
CA GLU A 45 -5.77 3.94 1.01
C GLU A 45 -4.41 4.64 1.10
N TYR A 46 -4.34 5.84 0.52
CA TYR A 46 -3.17 6.71 0.61
C TYR A 46 -3.13 7.42 1.96
N ARG A 47 -1.92 7.63 2.49
CA ARG A 47 -1.69 8.54 3.62
C ARG A 47 -2.01 10.00 3.25
N PHE A 48 -1.63 10.41 2.04
CA PHE A 48 -1.86 11.74 1.50
C PHE A 48 -2.72 11.63 0.23
N PRO A 49 -4.05 11.48 0.35
CA PRO A 49 -4.95 11.29 -0.80
C PRO A 49 -5.02 12.54 -1.69
N GLU A 50 -4.90 13.71 -1.08
CA GLU A 50 -4.85 15.03 -1.73
C GLU A 50 -3.56 15.26 -2.56
N MET A 51 -2.47 14.56 -2.24
CA MET A 51 -1.20 14.67 -2.96
C MET A 51 -0.61 13.29 -3.27
N LYS A 52 -1.02 12.69 -4.40
CA LYS A 52 -0.58 11.35 -4.82
C LYS A 52 0.95 11.22 -4.92
N ASN A 53 1.65 12.26 -5.37
CA ASN A 53 3.11 12.28 -5.53
C ASN A 53 3.87 12.81 -4.29
N HIS A 54 3.23 12.85 -3.11
CA HIS A 54 3.90 13.30 -1.90
C HIS A 54 5.14 12.42 -1.62
N PRO A 55 6.31 13.00 -1.29
CA PRO A 55 7.55 12.23 -1.08
C PRO A 55 7.45 11.20 0.04
N SER A 56 6.61 11.46 1.05
CA SER A 56 6.31 10.53 2.15
C SER A 56 5.02 9.73 1.94
N GLN A 57 4.62 9.49 0.68
CA GLN A 57 3.41 8.72 0.39
C GLN A 57 3.54 7.30 0.95
N ALA A 58 2.48 6.86 1.63
CA ALA A 58 2.41 5.57 2.26
C ALA A 58 1.01 4.98 2.11
N TYR A 59 0.92 3.68 2.34
CA TYR A 59 -0.25 2.86 2.07
C TYR A 59 -0.71 2.17 3.34
N ARG A 60 -2.02 2.18 3.57
CA ARG A 60 -2.67 1.47 4.67
C ARG A 60 -3.85 0.69 4.16
N THR A 61 -4.21 -0.41 4.80
CA THR A 61 -5.45 -1.13 4.49
C THR A 61 -6.67 -0.30 4.80
N SER A 62 -7.53 -0.14 3.80
CA SER A 62 -8.78 0.58 4.01
C SER A 62 -9.72 -0.24 4.89
N LYS A 63 -10.28 0.41 5.91
CA LYS A 63 -11.28 -0.22 6.79
C LYS A 63 -12.63 -0.45 6.11
N SER A 64 -12.76 -0.02 4.86
CA SER A 64 -13.99 -0.03 4.06
C SER A 64 -14.62 -1.40 3.84
N ARG A 65 -13.95 -2.51 4.20
CA ARG A 65 -14.49 -3.87 4.08
C ARG A 65 -14.37 -4.66 5.38
N GLN A 66 -15.20 -4.31 6.35
CA GLN A 66 -15.76 -5.29 7.30
C GLN A 66 -17.26 -5.36 7.01
N LYS A 67 -17.67 -6.32 6.19
CA LYS A 67 -19.07 -6.69 6.03
C LYS A 67 -19.15 -8.20 5.97
#